data_AF-A0A7R9DP27-F1
#
_entry.id   AF-A0A7R9DP27-F1
#
_cell.length_a   1.000
_cell.length_b   1.000
_cell.length_c   1.000
_cell.angle_alpha   90.00
_cell.angle_beta   90.00
_cell.angle_gamma   90.00
#
_symmetry.space_group_name_H-M   'P 1'
#
loop_
_entity.id
_entity.type
_entity.pdbx_description
1 polymer ?
#
loop_
_entity_poly.entity_id
_entity_poly.type
_entity_poly.pdbx_seq_one_letter_code
_entity_poly.pdbx_strand_id
1 'polypeptide(L)' 'FTADLRSNTGGQAFPQCVFDHWQVLPGDPTDPGTKPYTVVQDTRKRKGLKEGLPDVAQYLDKL' A
#
# COMPACT_ATOMS: atom_id res chain seq x y z
N PHE A 1 -11.59 12.68 -0.16
CA PHE A 1 -12.14 12.62 1.21
C PHE A 1 -12.87 13.90 1.59
N THR A 2 -12.19 15.02 1.90
CA THR A 2 -12.89 16.24 2.41
C THR A 2 -13.95 16.78 1.44
N ALA A 3 -13.64 16.84 0.14
CA ALA A 3 -14.60 17.25 -0.88
C ALA A 3 -15.82 16.31 -0.94
N ASP A 4 -15.57 14.99 -0.96
CA ASP A 4 -16.62 13.96 -1.01
C ASP A 4 -17.50 13.97 0.24
N LEU A 5 -16.90 14.13 1.42
CA LEU A 5 -17.65 14.20 2.67
C LEU A 5 -18.53 15.44 2.72
N ARG A 6 -18.00 16.59 2.27
CA ARG A 6 -18.75 17.85 2.23
C ARG A 6 -19.91 17.77 1.26
N SER A 7 -19.72 17.20 0.07
CA SER A 7 -20.78 17.06 -0.92
C SER A 7 -21.89 16.11 -0.44
N ASN A 8 -21.53 15.01 0.23
CA ASN A 8 -22.49 14.03 0.76
C ASN A 8 -23.20 14.47 2.06
N THR A 9 -22.80 15.60 2.67
CA THR A 9 -23.40 16.12 3.91
C THR A 9 -24.03 17.50 3.74
N GLY A 10 -24.25 17.95 2.50
CA GLY A 10 -24.80 19.29 2.24
C GLY A 10 -23.96 20.42 2.80
N GLY A 11 -22.64 20.21 2.95
CA GLY A 11 -21.73 21.20 3.52
C GLY A 11 -21.68 21.25 5.04
N GLN A 12 -22.34 20.34 5.75
CA GLN A 12 -22.43 20.38 7.22
C GLN A 12 -21.25 19.71 7.94
N ALA A 13 -20.55 18.76 7.30
CA ALA A 13 -19.39 18.11 7.91
C ALA A 13 -18.07 18.83 7.58
N PHE A 14 -17.24 19.01 8.61
CA PHE A 14 -15.92 19.64 8.54
C PHE A 14 -14.87 18.74 9.20
N PRO A 15 -14.19 17.88 8.43
CA PRO A 15 -13.26 16.91 9.00
C PRO A 15 -11.95 17.58 9.43
N GLN A 16 -11.49 17.25 10.64
CA GLN A 16 -10.09 17.38 11.04
C GLN A 16 -9.53 15.97 11.28
N CYS A 17 -8.40 15.67 10.66
CA CYS A 17 -7.75 14.36 10.77
C CYS A 17 -6.37 14.52 11.41
N VAL A 18 -6.05 13.62 12.35
CA VAL A 18 -4.72 13.45 12.93
C VAL A 18 -4.28 12.01 12.72
N PHE A 19 -2.97 11.76 12.80
CA PHE A 19 -2.48 10.38 12.82
C PHE A 19 -3.00 9.66 14.07
N ASP A 20 -3.39 8.40 13.89
CA ASP A 20 -3.89 7.53 14.97
C ASP A 20 -2.94 6.34 15.18
N HIS A 21 -2.90 5.40 14.22
CA HIS A 21 -2.03 4.21 14.30
C HIS A 21 -1.67 3.63 12.92
N TRP A 22 -0.76 2.64 12.94
CA TRP A 22 -0.45 1.80 11.78
C TRP A 22 -1.36 0.58 11.75
N GLN A 23 -2.11 0.42 10.66
CA GLN A 23 -2.97 -0.74 10.44
C GLN A 23 -2.36 -1.66 9.38
N VAL A 24 -2.37 -2.97 9.65
CA VAL A 24 -1.93 -3.98 8.68
C VAL A 24 -2.97 -4.10 7.57
N LEU A 25 -2.52 -4.01 6.32
CA LEU A 25 -3.37 -4.26 5.16
C LEU A 25 -3.50 -5.78 4.96
N PRO A 26 -4.71 -6.36 4.98
CA PRO A 26 -4.88 -7.80 4.80
C PRO A 26 -4.49 -8.25 3.39
N GLY A 27 -3.83 -9.41 3.32
CA GLY A 27 -3.34 -10.03 2.08
C GLY A 27 -1.84 -10.27 2.12
N ASP A 28 -1.38 -11.26 1.35
CA ASP A 28 0.04 -11.57 1.22
C ASP A 28 0.68 -10.60 0.21
N PRO A 29 1.71 -9.81 0.59
CA PRO A 29 2.41 -8.91 -0.33
C PRO A 29 3.20 -9.61 -1.43
N THR A 30 3.30 -10.94 -1.39
CA THR A 30 3.98 -11.78 -2.37
C THR A 30 3.05 -12.46 -3.37
N ASP A 31 1.75 -12.52 -3.06
CA ASP A 31 0.75 -13.14 -3.92
C ASP A 31 0.21 -12.16 -4.98
N PRO A 32 0.42 -12.44 -6.28
CA PRO A 32 -0.12 -11.60 -7.34
C PRO A 32 -1.65 -11.57 -7.30
N GLY A 33 -2.22 -10.36 -7.19
CA GLY A 33 -3.67 -10.14 -7.14
C GLY A 33 -4.16 -9.62 -5.79
N THR A 34 -3.31 -9.64 -4.76
CA THR A 34 -3.62 -8.96 -3.49
C THR A 34 -3.32 -7.47 -3.59
N LYS A 35 -4.05 -6.65 -2.81
CA LYS A 35 -3.78 -5.21 -2.71
C LYS A 35 -2.38 -4.90 -2.16
N PRO A 36 -1.89 -5.57 -1.11
CA PRO A 36 -0.50 -5.39 -0.66
C PRO A 36 0.53 -5.61 -1.77
N TYR A 37 0.37 -6.65 -2.60
CA TYR A 37 1.28 -6.91 -3.72
C TYR A 37 1.34 -5.73 -4.69
N THR A 38 0.18 -5.20 -5.12
CA THR A 38 0.12 -4.04 -6.03
C THR A 38 0.85 -2.82 -5.45
N VAL A 39 0.62 -2.48 -4.19
CA VAL A 39 1.27 -1.33 -3.53
C VAL A 39 2.80 -1.50 -3.49
N VAL A 40 3.27 -2.72 -3.22
CA VAL A 40 4.70 -3.04 -3.21
C VAL A 40 5.30 -2.89 -4.61
N GLN A 41 4.66 -3.45 -5.65
CA GLN A 41 5.15 -3.37 -7.02
C GLN A 41 5.22 -1.92 -7.55
N ASP A 42 4.16 -1.13 -7.35
CA ASP A 42 4.13 0.28 -7.76
C ASP A 42 5.23 1.09 -7.08
N THR A 43 5.46 0.82 -5.79
CA THR A 43 6.51 1.47 -5.02
C THR A 43 7.91 1.10 -5.52
N ARG A 44 8.15 -0.19 -5.81
CA ARG A 44 9.44 -0.66 -6.37
C ARG A 44 9.72 -0.02 -7.73
N LYS A 45 8.72 0.00 -8.61
CA LYS A 45 8.80 0.64 -9.93
C LYS A 45 9.13 2.13 -9.82
N ARG A 46 8.43 2.87 -8.95
CA ARG A 46 8.70 4.30 -8.69
C ARG A 46 10.12 4.54 -8.16
N LYS A 47 10.70 3.58 -7.46
CA LYS A 47 12.07 3.64 -6.92
C LYS A 47 13.13 3.09 -7.87
N GLY A 48 12.77 2.68 -9.09
CA GLY A 48 13.71 2.13 -10.06
C GLY A 48 14.28 0.76 -9.67
N LEU A 49 13.61 0.03 -8.78
CA LEU A 49 13.99 -1.32 -8.40
C LEU A 49 13.45 -2.33 -9.43
N LYS A 50 14.11 -3.49 -9.54
CA LYS A 50 13.63 -4.59 -10.39
C LYS A 50 12.18 -4.95 -10.02
N GLU A 51 11.31 -4.96 -11.03
CA GLU A 51 9.93 -5.40 -10.89
C GLU A 51 9.87 -6.87 -10.43
N GLY A 52 8.84 -7.23 -9.67
CA GLY A 52 8.77 -8.50 -8.96
C GLY A 52 9.53 -8.46 -7.63
N LEU A 53 9.23 -9.46 -6.79
CA LEU A 53 9.94 -9.65 -5.54
C LEU A 53 11.31 -10.30 -5.80
N PRO A 54 12.33 -9.98 -4.99
CA PRO A 54 13.59 -10.70 -5.02
C PRO A 54 13.38 -12.19 -4.77
N ASP A 55 14.04 -13.03 -5.58
CA ASP A 55 14.04 -14.47 -5.37
C ASP A 55 14.87 -14.79 -4.12
N VAL A 56 14.33 -15.64 -3.24
CA VAL A 56 15.00 -16.09 -2.02
C VAL A 56 16.35 -16.74 -2.34
N ALA A 57 16.49 -17.39 -3.51
CA ALA A 57 17.75 -17.97 -3.97
C ALA A 57 18.90 -16.94 -4.09
N GLN A 58 18.60 -15.65 -4.27
CA GLN A 58 19.61 -14.57 -4.31
C GLN A 58 20.28 -14.33 -2.95
N TYR A 59 19.69 -14.84 -1.86
CA TYR A 59 20.15 -14.61 -0.49
C TYR A 59 20.56 -15.89 0.23
N LEU A 60 20.36 -17.06 -0.39
CA LEU A 60 20.75 -18.34 0.16
C LEU A 60 22.11 -18.76 -0.39
N ASP A 61 23.14 -18.71 0.46
CA ASP A 61 24.42 -19.37 0.19
C ASP A 61 24.32 -20.85 0.58
N LYS A 62 24.45 -21.74 -0.39
CA LYS A 62 24.42 -23.19 -0.15
C LYS A 62 25.86 -23.67 0.00
N LEU A 63 26.22 -24.01 1.24
CA LEU A 63 27.42 -24.80 1.57
C LEU A 63 27.35 -26.21 0.97
#